data_AF-A0A2V7T9G7-F1
#
_entry.id   AF-A0A2V7T9G7-F1
#
_cell.length_a   1.000
_cell.length_b   1.000
_cell.length_c   1.000
_cell.angle_alpha   90.00
_cell.angle_beta   90.00
_cell.angle_gamma   90.00
#
_symmetry.space_group_name_H-M   'P 1'
#
loop_
_entity.id
_entity.type
_entity.pdbx_description
1 polymer ?
#
loop_
_entity_poly.entity_id
_entity_poly.type
_entity_poly.pdbx_seq_one_letter_code
_entity_poly.pdbx_strand_id
1 'polypeptide(L)'
;MSHAPAGDNWVKIAGLKGYIDGSAGSRTAYFVEPYSDSAGYRGLMQHSEEDMRRWIGNADSAGLQVAVHAIGDRANAILLAIYDSVAGAHGPRDRRFRIEHAQHLRPQDIPLFGKLGVIASMQPYHAIDDGRWVEQ
;
A
#
# COMPACT_ATOMS: atom_id res chain seq x y z
N MET A 1 -22.34 -11.30 -10.60
CA MET A 1 -21.90 -11.30 -12.01
C MET A 1 -20.53 -10.64 -12.06
N SER A 2 -19.46 -11.38 -12.40
CA SER A 2 -18.12 -10.79 -12.51
C SER A 2 -18.05 -9.95 -13.77
N HIS A 3 -17.96 -8.63 -13.64
CA HIS A 3 -17.62 -7.79 -14.78
C HIS A 3 -16.17 -8.08 -15.13
N ALA A 4 -15.93 -8.70 -16.28
CA ALA A 4 -14.58 -8.81 -16.80
C ALA A 4 -14.03 -7.39 -16.97
N PRO A 5 -12.75 -7.13 -16.61
CA PRO A 5 -12.15 -5.82 -16.80
C PRO A 5 -12.26 -5.41 -18.27
N ALA A 6 -12.67 -4.16 -18.52
CA ALA A 6 -12.84 -3.63 -19.87
C ALA A 6 -11.51 -3.72 -20.64
N GLY A 7 -11.56 -4.15 -21.91
CA GLY A 7 -10.38 -4.35 -22.75
C GLY A 7 -10.50 -5.58 -23.65
N ASP A 8 -9.36 -6.07 -24.13
CA ASP A 8 -9.22 -7.25 -24.99
C ASP A 8 -8.30 -8.32 -24.35
N ASN A 9 -7.82 -9.26 -25.17
CA ASN A 9 -6.98 -10.36 -24.72
C ASN A 9 -5.59 -9.91 -24.24
N TRP A 10 -5.10 -8.74 -24.67
CA TRP A 10 -3.76 -8.23 -24.40
C TRP A 10 -3.77 -7.02 -23.48
N VAL A 11 -4.76 -6.14 -23.63
CA VAL A 11 -4.86 -4.88 -22.90
C VAL A 11 -6.13 -4.85 -22.07
N LYS A 12 -6.00 -4.57 -20.77
CA LYS A 12 -7.12 -4.54 -19.83
C LYS A 12 -7.04 -3.32 -18.92
N ILE A 13 -8.18 -2.70 -18.67
CA ILE A 13 -8.38 -1.77 -17.56
C ILE A 13 -8.49 -2.62 -16.30
N ALA A 14 -7.35 -2.92 -15.69
CA ALA A 14 -7.25 -3.91 -14.63
C ALA A 14 -7.55 -3.37 -13.23
N GLY A 15 -7.24 -2.11 -12.96
CA GLY A 15 -7.29 -1.61 -11.58
C GLY A 15 -6.90 -0.16 -11.39
N LEU A 16 -6.88 0.24 -10.11
CA LEU A 16 -6.38 1.51 -9.62
C LEU A 16 -4.96 1.31 -9.05
N LYS A 17 -4.04 2.20 -9.42
CA LYS A 17 -2.74 2.36 -8.75
C LYS A 17 -2.77 3.62 -7.88
N GLY A 18 -2.51 3.47 -6.59
CA GLY A 18 -2.33 4.58 -5.65
C GLY A 18 -0.92 4.69 -5.09
N TYR A 19 -0.64 5.81 -4.40
CA TYR A 19 0.60 6.07 -3.66
C TYR A 19 0.24 6.68 -2.31
N ILE A 20 0.65 6.06 -1.20
CA ILE A 20 0.39 6.61 0.13
C ILE A 20 1.58 7.44 0.65
N ASP A 21 2.81 7.04 0.33
CA ASP A 21 4.06 7.72 0.69
C ASP A 21 5.05 7.71 -0.48
N GLY A 22 6.25 8.25 -0.26
CA GLY A 22 7.32 8.24 -1.26
C GLY A 22 8.35 7.13 -1.04
N SER A 23 9.64 7.45 -1.16
CA SER A 23 10.73 6.46 -1.07
C SER A 23 11.70 6.73 0.08
N ALA A 24 12.40 5.69 0.53
CA ALA A 24 13.42 5.80 1.57
C ALA A 24 14.59 6.69 1.13
N GLY A 25 15.11 6.50 -0.09
CA GLY A 25 16.25 7.29 -0.60
C GLY A 25 15.98 8.80 -0.74
N SER A 26 14.71 9.19 -0.93
CA SER A 26 14.31 10.61 -0.95
C SER A 26 13.81 11.11 0.41
N ARG A 27 13.87 10.27 1.45
CA ARG A 27 13.30 10.50 2.79
C ARG A 27 11.80 10.76 2.82
N THR A 28 11.06 10.35 1.80
CA THR A 28 9.61 10.60 1.71
C THR A 28 8.75 9.39 2.04
N ALA A 29 9.35 8.21 2.26
CA ALA A 29 8.64 7.07 2.86
C ALA A 29 8.20 7.44 4.30
N TYR A 30 6.98 7.06 4.68
CA TYR A 30 6.35 7.57 5.91
C TYR A 30 6.46 6.59 7.07
N PHE A 31 7.24 6.98 8.08
CA PHE A 31 7.62 6.13 9.20
C PHE A 31 6.92 6.51 10.52
N VAL A 32 6.69 5.51 11.38
CA VAL A 32 6.70 5.67 12.85
C VAL A 32 8.17 5.88 13.18
N GLU A 33 8.61 6.52 14.24
CA GLU A 33 10.00 7.00 14.34
C GLU A 33 10.54 7.93 13.23
N PRO A 34 11.33 8.96 13.59
CA PRO A 34 12.01 9.80 12.62
C PRO A 34 13.12 9.07 11.87
N TYR A 35 13.47 9.58 10.70
CA TYR A 35 14.71 9.19 10.01
C TYR A 35 15.92 9.47 10.90
N SER A 36 16.84 8.51 11.01
CA SER A 36 18.05 8.62 11.86
C SER A 36 18.96 9.77 11.42
N ASP A 37 18.94 10.13 10.14
CA ASP A 37 19.74 11.18 9.53
C ASP A 37 18.98 12.52 9.31
N SER A 38 17.75 12.65 9.81
CA SER A 38 16.92 13.85 9.65
C SER A 38 16.07 14.10 10.91
N ALA A 39 16.58 14.98 11.76
CA ALA A 39 16.02 15.22 13.10
C ALA A 39 14.53 15.57 13.07
N GLY A 40 13.71 14.69 13.66
CA GLY A 40 12.27 14.89 13.82
C GLY A 40 11.43 14.68 12.55
N TYR A 41 12.05 14.46 11.39
CA TYR A 41 11.33 14.22 10.15
C TYR A 41 10.99 12.74 9.98
N ARG A 42 9.74 12.45 9.60
CA ARG A 42 9.20 11.08 9.50
C ARG A 42 8.81 10.69 8.07
N GLY A 43 9.15 11.52 7.08
CA GLY A 43 8.60 11.42 5.73
C GLY A 43 7.24 12.10 5.61
N LEU A 44 6.47 11.72 4.58
CA LEU A 44 5.20 12.37 4.28
C LEU A 44 4.14 11.39 3.73
N MET A 45 2.88 11.70 4.03
CA MET A 45 1.75 11.17 3.27
C MET A 45 1.61 11.99 1.99
N GLN A 46 1.55 11.34 0.82
CA GLN A 46 1.34 12.05 -0.44
C GLN A 46 -0.06 12.64 -0.55
N HIS A 47 -1.03 11.99 0.09
CA HIS A 47 -2.44 12.36 0.10
C HIS A 47 -3.01 12.24 1.50
N SER A 48 -4.11 12.94 1.79
CA SER A 48 -4.77 12.79 3.09
C SER A 48 -5.31 11.37 3.26
N GLU A 49 -5.42 10.90 4.51
CA GLU A 49 -6.04 9.59 4.79
C GLU A 49 -7.50 9.56 4.30
N GLU A 50 -8.21 10.68 4.38
CA GLU A 50 -9.58 10.84 3.87
C GLU A 50 -9.64 10.58 2.36
N ASP A 51 -8.76 11.20 1.58
CA ASP A 51 -8.70 11.00 0.13
C ASP A 51 -8.37 9.55 -0.21
N MET A 52 -7.41 8.94 0.50
CA MET A 52 -7.06 7.53 0.31
C MET A 52 -8.24 6.60 0.56
N ARG A 53 -8.98 6.81 1.67
CA ARG A 53 -10.20 6.04 1.99
C ARG A 53 -11.26 6.22 0.91
N ARG A 54 -11.52 7.45 0.48
CA ARG A 54 -12.50 7.77 -0.57
C ARG A 54 -12.15 7.09 -1.89
N TRP A 55 -10.90 7.20 -2.35
CA TRP A 55 -10.50 6.62 -3.63
C TRP A 55 -10.45 5.10 -3.60
N ILE A 56 -9.92 4.49 -2.53
CA ILE A 56 -9.88 3.02 -2.39
C ILE A 56 -11.31 2.46 -2.29
N GLY A 57 -12.18 3.10 -1.50
CA GLY A 57 -13.59 2.70 -1.41
C GLY A 57 -14.30 2.80 -2.76
N ASN A 58 -14.15 3.90 -3.48
CA ASN A 58 -14.74 4.06 -4.81
C ASN A 58 -14.23 3.03 -5.82
N ALA A 59 -12.93 2.71 -5.79
CA ALA A 59 -12.35 1.69 -6.67
C ALA A 59 -12.84 0.27 -6.32
N ASP A 60 -12.96 -0.06 -5.03
CA ASP A 60 -13.52 -1.35 -4.60
C ASP A 60 -14.99 -1.50 -5.02
N SER A 61 -15.80 -0.44 -4.85
CA SER A 61 -17.20 -0.39 -5.32
C SER A 61 -17.32 -0.54 -6.83
N ALA A 62 -16.36 -0.02 -7.59
CA ALA A 62 -16.28 -0.19 -9.04
C ALA A 62 -15.75 -1.57 -9.47
N GLY A 63 -15.39 -2.45 -8.53
CA GLY A 63 -14.87 -3.79 -8.81
C GLY A 63 -13.43 -3.81 -9.32
N LEU A 64 -12.69 -2.69 -9.24
CA LEU A 64 -11.30 -2.60 -9.66
C LEU A 64 -10.38 -3.34 -8.69
N GLN A 65 -9.28 -3.91 -9.19
CA GLN A 65 -8.19 -4.32 -8.32
C GLN A 65 -7.48 -3.06 -7.81
N VAL A 66 -7.21 -2.99 -6.51
CA VAL A 66 -6.49 -1.86 -5.91
C VAL A 66 -5.07 -2.29 -5.56
N ALA A 67 -4.11 -1.58 -6.13
CA ALA A 67 -2.68 -1.71 -5.80
C ALA A 67 -2.17 -0.35 -5.32
N VAL A 68 -1.57 -0.29 -4.13
CA VAL A 68 -1.09 0.97 -3.57
C VAL A 68 0.37 0.83 -3.14
N HIS A 69 1.20 1.77 -3.58
CA HIS A 69 2.59 1.92 -3.13
C HIS A 69 2.63 2.29 -1.66
N ALA A 70 3.37 1.52 -0.85
CA ALA A 70 3.71 1.86 0.53
C ALA A 70 5.11 1.33 0.91
N ILE A 71 6.03 2.23 1.28
CA ILE A 71 7.40 1.85 1.70
C ILE A 71 7.56 1.91 3.22
N GLY A 72 7.12 2.99 3.85
CA GLY A 72 7.28 3.23 5.27
C GLY A 72 6.31 2.43 6.14
N ASP A 73 6.71 2.13 7.37
CA ASP A 73 5.95 1.25 8.27
C ASP A 73 4.62 1.88 8.73
N ARG A 74 4.58 3.21 8.91
CA ARG A 74 3.33 3.94 9.19
C ARG A 74 2.41 4.01 7.99
N ALA A 75 2.95 4.19 6.79
CA ALA A 75 2.18 4.11 5.55
C ALA A 75 1.52 2.73 5.37
N ASN A 76 2.27 1.65 5.56
CA ASN A 76 1.75 0.27 5.52
C ASN A 76 0.63 0.04 6.55
N ALA A 77 0.83 0.48 7.79
CA ALA A 77 -0.16 0.36 8.85
C ALA A 77 -1.49 1.07 8.52
N ILE A 78 -1.42 2.32 8.03
CA ILE A 78 -2.61 3.08 7.63
C ILE A 78 -3.32 2.37 6.48
N LEU A 79 -2.57 1.91 5.47
CA LEU A 79 -3.15 1.25 4.31
C LEU A 79 -3.85 -0.06 4.67
N LEU A 80 -3.26 -0.88 5.55
CA LEU A 80 -3.91 -2.09 6.08
C LEU A 80 -5.23 -1.76 6.80
N ALA A 81 -5.26 -0.69 7.61
CA ALA A 81 -6.47 -0.23 8.29
C ALA A 81 -7.54 0.28 7.30
N ILE A 82 -7.14 0.92 6.20
CA ILE A 82 -8.08 1.33 5.14
C ILE A 82 -8.65 0.08 4.45
N TYR A 83 -7.82 -0.90 4.09
CA TYR A 83 -8.26 -2.13 3.46
C TYR A 83 -9.21 -2.95 4.34
N ASP A 84 -8.93 -3.07 5.63
CA ASP A 84 -9.82 -3.71 6.60
C ASP A 84 -11.17 -3.01 6.67
N SER A 85 -11.16 -1.67 6.80
CA SER A 85 -12.38 -0.86 6.84
C SER A 85 -13.22 -0.98 5.57
N VAL A 86 -12.60 -0.95 4.38
CA VAL A 86 -13.29 -1.10 3.10
C VAL A 86 -13.84 -2.52 2.93
N ALA A 87 -13.06 -3.53 3.29
CA ALA A 87 -13.52 -4.92 3.24
C ALA A 87 -14.72 -5.18 4.16
N GLY A 88 -14.69 -4.62 5.37
CA GLY A 88 -15.81 -4.69 6.32
C GLY A 88 -17.06 -3.98 5.81
N ALA A 89 -16.92 -2.79 5.23
CA ALA A 89 -18.04 -2.00 4.72
C ALA A 89 -18.71 -2.61 3.48
N HIS A 90 -17.93 -3.21 2.58
CA HIS A 90 -18.41 -3.73 1.29
C HIS A 90 -18.69 -5.25 1.29
N GLY A 91 -18.45 -5.94 2.41
CA GLY A 91 -18.74 -7.37 2.56
C GLY A 91 -17.70 -8.31 1.92
N PRO A 92 -17.89 -9.63 2.00
CA PRO A 92 -16.91 -10.61 1.53
C PRO A 92 -16.79 -10.62 0.00
N ARG A 93 -15.56 -10.53 -0.51
CA ARG A 93 -15.21 -10.59 -1.94
C ARG A 93 -13.74 -10.97 -2.10
N ASP A 94 -13.39 -11.67 -3.18
CA ASP A 94 -11.99 -11.80 -3.60
C ASP A 94 -11.50 -10.47 -4.22
N ARG A 95 -10.93 -9.61 -3.36
CA ARG A 95 -10.46 -8.27 -3.75
C ARG A 95 -9.05 -8.27 -4.31
N ARG A 96 -8.22 -9.21 -3.83
CA ARG A 96 -6.79 -9.27 -4.11
C ARG A 96 -6.12 -7.89 -3.95
N PHE A 97 -6.43 -7.19 -2.86
CA PHE A 97 -5.78 -5.92 -2.53
C PHE A 97 -4.26 -6.13 -2.48
N ARG A 98 -3.51 -5.16 -3.02
CA ARG A 98 -2.05 -5.24 -3.09
C ARG A 98 -1.41 -4.04 -2.43
N ILE A 99 -0.43 -4.31 -1.60
CA ILE A 99 0.56 -3.32 -1.19
C ILE A 99 1.80 -3.55 -2.03
N GLU A 100 2.15 -2.54 -2.83
CA GLU A 100 3.39 -2.52 -3.61
C GLU A 100 4.55 -2.08 -2.72
N HIS A 101 5.71 -2.71 -2.92
CA HIS A 101 6.90 -2.65 -2.07
C HIS A 101 6.72 -3.39 -0.76
N ALA A 102 5.80 -2.94 0.11
CA ALA A 102 5.62 -3.48 1.47
C ALA A 102 6.97 -3.62 2.20
N GLN A 103 7.82 -2.60 2.04
CA GLN A 103 9.27 -2.71 2.27
C GLN A 103 9.64 -2.70 3.75
N HIS A 104 9.07 -1.77 4.52
CA HIS A 104 9.24 -1.72 5.97
C HIS A 104 7.89 -1.98 6.63
N LEU A 105 7.86 -3.01 7.46
CA LEU A 105 6.67 -3.44 8.18
C LEU A 105 6.99 -3.51 9.66
N ARG A 106 6.04 -3.07 10.49
CA ARG A 106 6.11 -3.35 11.92
C ARG A 106 5.82 -4.85 12.12
N PRO A 107 6.52 -5.55 13.03
CA PRO A 107 6.30 -6.99 13.23
C PRO A 107 4.84 -7.37 13.49
N GLN A 108 4.08 -6.52 14.20
CA GLN A 108 2.67 -6.72 14.50
C GLN A 108 1.74 -6.59 13.27
N ASP A 109 2.17 -5.94 12.20
CA ASP A 109 1.36 -5.75 10.98
C ASP A 109 1.50 -6.93 10.02
N ILE A 110 2.60 -7.68 10.07
CA ILE A 110 2.87 -8.81 9.17
C ILE A 110 1.72 -9.84 9.19
N PRO A 111 1.19 -10.28 10.35
CA PRO A 111 0.07 -11.22 10.37
C PRO A 111 -1.22 -10.67 9.77
N LEU A 112 -1.39 -9.35 9.67
CA LEU A 112 -2.59 -8.73 9.12
C LEU A 112 -2.72 -8.96 7.61
N PHE A 113 -1.60 -9.06 6.88
CA PHE A 113 -1.64 -9.40 5.46
C PHE A 113 -2.37 -10.72 5.20
N GLY A 114 -2.04 -11.76 5.96
CA GLY A 114 -2.70 -13.07 5.88
C GLY A 114 -4.16 -13.01 6.32
N LYS A 115 -4.47 -12.32 7.43
CA LYS A 115 -5.84 -12.19 7.96
C LYS A 115 -6.77 -11.46 7.00
N LEU A 116 -6.27 -10.42 6.33
CA LEU A 116 -7.05 -9.58 5.42
C LEU A 116 -7.02 -10.07 3.97
N GLY A 117 -6.20 -11.08 3.64
CA GLY A 117 -5.99 -11.53 2.26
C GLY A 117 -5.29 -10.49 1.37
N VAL A 118 -4.46 -9.63 1.96
CA VAL A 118 -3.70 -8.59 1.25
C VAL A 118 -2.40 -9.18 0.72
N ILE A 119 -2.08 -8.88 -0.54
CA ILE A 119 -0.88 -9.35 -1.22
C ILE A 119 0.25 -8.34 -1.01
N ALA A 120 1.36 -8.80 -0.43
CA ALA A 120 2.63 -8.05 -0.43
C ALA A 120 3.36 -8.26 -1.76
N SER A 121 3.32 -7.25 -2.63
CA SER A 121 4.00 -7.25 -3.93
C SER A 121 5.41 -6.68 -3.74
N MET A 122 6.38 -7.57 -3.45
CA MET A 122 7.74 -7.22 -3.03
C MET A 122 8.75 -7.28 -4.18
N GLN A 123 9.82 -6.48 -4.08
CA GLN A 123 10.90 -6.38 -5.06
C GLN A 123 12.22 -6.78 -4.39
N PRO A 124 12.63 -8.07 -4.43
CA PRO A 124 13.77 -8.55 -3.65
C PRO A 124 15.09 -7.79 -3.90
N TYR A 125 15.28 -7.25 -5.10
CA TYR A 125 16.48 -6.47 -5.45
C TYR A 125 16.65 -5.21 -4.59
N HIS A 126 15.55 -4.63 -4.07
CA HIS A 126 15.61 -3.44 -3.20
C HIS A 126 16.36 -3.72 -1.89
N ALA A 127 16.40 -4.97 -1.41
CA ALA A 127 17.18 -5.32 -0.22
C ALA A 127 18.68 -4.99 -0.39
N ILE A 128 19.18 -5.01 -1.63
CA ILE A 128 20.57 -4.70 -1.95
C ILE A 128 20.73 -3.22 -2.35
N ASP A 129 19.85 -2.68 -3.20
CA ASP A 129 19.99 -1.33 -3.74
C ASP A 129 19.54 -0.23 -2.75
N ASP A 130 18.39 -0.42 -2.09
CA ASP A 130 17.88 0.54 -1.11
C ASP A 130 18.55 0.40 0.25
N GLY A 131 19.19 -0.74 0.53
CA GLY A 131 19.84 -1.03 1.80
C GLY A 131 20.76 0.12 2.26
N ARG A 132 21.50 0.74 1.34
CA ARG A 132 22.38 1.89 1.61
C ARG A 132 21.69 3.13 2.20
N TRP A 133 20.38 3.27 1.99
CA TRP A 133 19.58 4.38 2.50
C TRP A 133 18.83 4.04 3.79
N VAL A 134 18.90 2.78 4.22
CA VAL A 134 18.19 2.23 5.37
C VAL A 134 19.19 1.55 6.33
N GLU A 135 20.45 1.95 6.28
CA GLU A 135 21.47 1.51 7.24
C GLU A 135 21.24 2.22 8.59
N GLN A 136 20.45 1.53 9.44
CA GLN A 136 20.20 1.77 10.87
C GLN A 136 19.34 2.98 11.26
#